data_AF-A0A916R5E1-F1
#
_entry.id   AF-A0A916R5E1-F1
#
_cell.length_a   1.000
_cell.length_b   1.000
_cell.length_c   1.000
_cell.angle_alpha   90.00
_cell.angle_beta   90.00
_cell.angle_gamma   90.00
#
_symmetry.space_group_name_H-M   'P 1'
#
loop_
_entity.id
_entity.type
_entity.pdbx_description
1 polymer ?
#
loop_
_entity_poly.entity_id
_entity_poly.type
_entity_poly.pdbx_seq_one_letter_code
_entity_poly.pdbx_strand_id
1 'polypeptide(L)'
;MLGEIAKLLTDSAVLLTGAQTRENVDGEQQYKNAVLAIDSTAQIINRYAKHHLVPFGEYVPFRDLLPLRRLTAGLGDFTPGSGPKTFRMPQLPGVGLSICYEAIFPGKIISSKERPEWIFNATNDAWFGASIGPNQHLASSRMRAVEEGLPFIRAANTGISAIIDGNGRLISHLGLGETNILDGALPAALSPTPFSSYGQMMLWLVFAVSLAMAALLNFRKDSVS
;
A
#
# COMPACT_ATOMS: atom_id res chain seq x y z
N MET A 1 -25.07 -4.08 -11.42
CA MET A 1 -24.15 -4.07 -10.25
C MET A 1 -23.62 -2.66 -9.97
N LEU A 2 -22.85 -2.02 -10.87
CA LEU A 2 -22.37 -0.63 -10.65
C LEU A 2 -23.50 0.38 -10.42
N GLY A 3 -24.61 0.27 -11.17
CA GLY A 3 -25.78 1.14 -10.96
C GLY A 3 -26.51 0.93 -9.62
N GLU A 4 -26.36 -0.22 -8.95
CA GLU A 4 -26.88 -0.42 -7.58
C GLU A 4 -25.94 0.19 -6.54
N ILE A 5 -24.63 0.14 -6.78
CA ILE A 5 -23.62 0.80 -5.95
C ILE A 5 -23.82 2.32 -5.97
N ALA A 6 -24.06 2.91 -7.14
CA ALA A 6 -24.32 4.34 -7.27
C ALA A 6 -25.54 4.81 -6.47
N LYS A 7 -26.60 4.00 -6.35
CA LYS A 7 -27.79 4.33 -5.53
C LYS A 7 -27.48 4.40 -4.03
N LEU A 8 -26.36 3.82 -3.59
CA LEU A 8 -25.91 3.86 -2.19
C LEU A 8 -24.95 5.04 -1.91
N LEU A 9 -24.48 5.73 -2.96
CA LEU A 9 -23.57 6.86 -2.84
C LEU A 9 -24.36 8.17 -2.86
N THR A 10 -24.04 9.08 -1.95
CA THR A 10 -24.48 10.47 -2.06
C THR A 10 -23.81 11.15 -3.26
N ASP A 11 -24.39 12.22 -3.80
CA ASP A 11 -23.95 12.86 -5.05
C ASP A 11 -22.45 13.24 -5.08
N SER A 12 -21.84 13.51 -3.92
CA SER A 12 -20.42 13.85 -3.75
C SER A 12 -19.50 12.69 -3.38
N ALA A 13 -20.02 11.49 -3.13
CA ALA A 13 -19.23 10.38 -2.61
C ALA A 13 -18.47 9.65 -3.72
N VAL A 14 -17.27 9.19 -3.35
CA VAL A 14 -16.45 8.30 -4.18
C VAL A 14 -16.22 7.01 -3.42
N LEU A 15 -16.53 5.88 -4.04
CA LEU A 15 -16.24 4.56 -3.50
C LEU A 15 -14.85 4.09 -3.97
N LEU A 16 -13.97 3.78 -3.01
CA LEU A 16 -12.76 3.02 -3.26
C LEU A 16 -13.00 1.55 -2.93
N THR A 17 -12.82 0.67 -3.91
CA THR A 17 -13.04 -0.77 -3.72
C THR A 17 -12.04 -1.62 -4.48
N GLY A 18 -11.69 -2.77 -3.90
CA GLY A 18 -10.84 -3.77 -4.54
C GLY A 18 -11.58 -4.56 -5.61
N ALA A 19 -10.93 -4.80 -6.75
CA ALA A 19 -11.48 -5.61 -7.84
C ALA A 19 -10.37 -6.37 -8.59
N GLN A 20 -10.72 -7.52 -9.15
CA GLN A 20 -9.91 -8.15 -10.19
C GLN A 20 -10.33 -7.57 -11.53
N THR A 21 -9.39 -7.08 -12.31
CA THR A 21 -9.65 -6.53 -13.64
C THR A 21 -8.94 -7.34 -14.70
N ARG A 22 -9.52 -7.33 -15.91
CA ARG A 22 -8.96 -7.96 -17.10
C ARG A 22 -8.84 -6.91 -18.19
N GLU A 23 -7.67 -6.83 -18.80
CA GLU A 23 -7.35 -5.87 -19.84
C GLU A 23 -6.70 -6.63 -21.01
N ASN A 24 -7.00 -6.23 -22.24
CA ASN A 24 -6.33 -6.75 -23.43
C ASN A 24 -5.26 -5.75 -23.85
N VAL A 25 -4.00 -6.15 -23.79
CA VAL A 25 -2.84 -5.32 -24.15
C VAL A 25 -2.06 -6.08 -25.22
N ASP A 26 -1.96 -5.49 -26.40
CA ASP A 26 -1.25 -6.08 -27.56
C ASP A 26 -1.70 -7.50 -27.94
N GLY A 27 -2.98 -7.82 -27.72
CA GLY A 27 -3.55 -9.14 -28.00
C GLY A 27 -3.42 -10.15 -26.85
N GLU A 28 -2.72 -9.79 -25.77
CA GLU A 28 -2.58 -10.61 -24.58
C GLU A 28 -3.57 -10.20 -23.47
N GLN A 29 -4.19 -11.20 -22.84
CA GLN A 29 -5.06 -10.98 -21.69
C GLN A 29 -4.22 -10.81 -20.42
N GLN A 30 -4.25 -9.61 -19.84
CA GLN A 30 -3.62 -9.29 -18.57
C GLN A 30 -4.66 -9.26 -17.46
N TYR A 31 -4.37 -9.96 -16.36
CA TYR A 31 -5.15 -9.88 -15.12
C TYR A 31 -4.47 -8.93 -14.15
N LYS A 32 -5.22 -8.04 -13.51
CA LYS A 32 -4.69 -7.12 -12.48
C LYS A 32 -5.47 -7.27 -11.18
N ASN A 33 -4.76 -7.15 -10.06
CA ASN A 33 -5.34 -6.86 -8.76
C ASN A 33 -5.41 -5.34 -8.61
N ALA A 34 -6.61 -4.77 -8.49
CA ALA A 34 -6.80 -3.34 -8.62
C ALA A 34 -7.67 -2.74 -7.50
N VAL A 35 -7.48 -1.43 -7.27
CA VAL A 35 -8.44 -0.57 -6.59
C VAL A 35 -9.10 0.31 -7.64
N LEU A 36 -10.43 0.36 -7.62
CA LEU A 36 -11.26 1.21 -8.46
C LEU A 36 -11.82 2.36 -7.62
N ALA A 37 -11.81 3.56 -8.20
CA ALA A 37 -12.58 4.68 -7.69
C ALA A 37 -13.85 4.82 -8.54
N ILE A 38 -15.01 4.73 -7.88
CA ILE A 38 -16.32 4.79 -8.53
C ILE A 38 -17.07 6.00 -7.99
N ASP A 39 -17.59 6.86 -8.87
CA ASP A 39 -18.39 8.03 -8.48
C ASP A 39 -19.88 7.69 -8.29
N SER A 40 -20.63 8.68 -7.82
CA SER A 40 -22.09 8.62 -7.63
C SER A 40 -22.88 8.36 -8.92
N THR A 41 -22.27 8.50 -10.11
CA THR A 41 -22.87 8.19 -11.41
C THR A 41 -22.55 6.77 -11.91
N ALA A 42 -21.97 5.93 -11.05
CA ALA A 42 -21.52 4.58 -11.34
C ALA A 42 -20.34 4.49 -12.32
N GLN A 43 -19.60 5.59 -12.55
CA GLN A 43 -18.46 5.61 -13.46
C GLN A 43 -17.17 5.32 -12.71
N ILE A 44 -16.30 4.52 -13.35
CA ILE A 44 -14.94 4.29 -12.85
C ILE A 44 -14.09 5.49 -13.25
N ILE A 45 -13.82 6.38 -12.30
CA ILE A 45 -13.08 7.63 -12.53
C ILE A 45 -11.58 7.48 -12.36
N ASN A 46 -11.13 6.48 -11.60
CA ASN A 46 -9.71 6.13 -11.46
C ASN A 46 -9.52 4.63 -11.25
N ARG A 47 -8.32 4.15 -11.59
CA ARG A 47 -7.89 2.77 -11.39
C ARG A 47 -6.42 2.73 -10.98
N TYR A 48 -6.13 2.00 -9.92
CA TYR A 48 -4.77 1.62 -9.52
C TYR A 48 -4.62 0.11 -9.60
N ALA A 49 -3.56 -0.36 -10.24
CA ALA A 49 -3.21 -1.77 -10.29
C ALA A 49 -1.99 -2.02 -9.39
N LYS A 50 -2.06 -3.08 -8.58
CA LYS A 50 -0.99 -3.53 -7.69
C LYS A 50 0.30 -3.70 -8.47
N HIS A 51 1.37 -3.04 -8.03
CA HIS A 51 2.68 -3.07 -8.66
C HIS A 51 3.64 -4.02 -7.95
N HIS A 52 3.49 -4.23 -6.64
CA HIS A 52 4.30 -5.22 -5.91
C HIS A 52 3.48 -6.49 -5.65
N LEU A 53 3.72 -7.51 -6.48
CA LEU A 53 2.98 -8.77 -6.41
C LEU A 53 3.56 -9.71 -5.36
N VAL A 54 2.70 -10.55 -4.77
CA VAL A 54 3.07 -11.58 -3.81
C VAL A 54 3.60 -12.81 -4.58
N PRO A 55 4.85 -13.22 -4.38
CA PRO A 55 5.38 -14.45 -4.96
C PRO A 55 4.57 -15.68 -4.55
N PHE A 56 4.34 -16.60 -5.47
CA PHE A 56 3.52 -17.82 -5.35
C PHE A 56 2.02 -17.60 -5.08
N GLY A 57 1.64 -16.45 -4.53
CA GLY A 57 0.25 -16.04 -4.34
C GLY A 57 -0.35 -15.45 -5.61
N GLU A 58 0.32 -14.45 -6.20
CA GLU A 58 -0.19 -13.67 -7.34
C GLU A 58 0.51 -14.02 -8.66
N TYR A 59 1.74 -14.52 -8.61
CA TYR A 59 2.50 -15.02 -9.76
C TYR A 59 3.44 -16.18 -9.34
N VAL A 60 3.99 -16.94 -10.29
CA VAL A 60 5.02 -17.96 -10.01
C VAL A 60 6.39 -17.45 -10.46
N PRO A 61 7.35 -17.20 -9.54
CA PRO A 61 8.73 -16.89 -9.92
C PRO A 61 9.36 -18.03 -10.71
N PHE A 62 10.20 -17.72 -11.71
CA PHE A 62 10.91 -18.71 -12.53
C PHE A 62 9.99 -19.83 -13.06
N ARG A 63 8.83 -19.45 -13.59
CA ARG A 63 7.80 -20.38 -14.07
C ARG A 63 8.31 -21.44 -15.05
N ASP A 64 9.33 -21.11 -15.84
CA ASP A 64 9.95 -22.05 -16.78
C ASP A 64 10.77 -23.16 -16.09
N LEU A 65 11.22 -22.92 -14.85
CA LEU A 65 12.02 -23.86 -14.06
C LEU A 65 11.18 -24.58 -12.97
N LEU A 66 10.14 -23.93 -12.46
CA LEU A 66 9.31 -24.45 -11.37
C LEU A 66 7.93 -24.91 -11.89
N PRO A 67 7.64 -26.23 -11.92
CA PRO A 67 6.35 -26.77 -12.36
C PRO A 67 5.26 -26.62 -11.28
N LEU A 68 5.22 -25.48 -10.60
CA LEU A 68 4.29 -25.18 -9.51
C LEU A 68 3.09 -24.38 -10.04
N ARG A 69 1.90 -24.70 -9.53
CA ARG A 69 0.73 -23.84 -9.68
C ARG A 69 0.76 -22.76 -8.59
N ARG A 70 0.10 -21.62 -8.84
CA ARG A 70 -0.11 -20.62 -7.78
C ARG A 70 -0.91 -21.23 -6.62
N LEU A 71 -0.65 -20.71 -5.43
CA LEU A 71 -1.30 -21.14 -4.19
C LEU A 71 -2.74 -20.60 -4.06
N THR A 72 -3.09 -19.59 -4.86
CA THR A 72 -4.44 -18.98 -4.86
C THR A 72 -5.23 -19.36 -6.11
N ALA A 73 -6.55 -19.40 -5.98
CA ALA A 73 -7.45 -19.67 -7.11
C ALA A 73 -7.48 -18.48 -8.09
N GLY A 74 -7.30 -18.74 -9.39
CA GLY A 74 -7.38 -17.72 -10.44
C GLY A 74 -6.97 -18.22 -11.83
N LEU A 75 -7.39 -17.51 -12.88
CA LEU A 75 -7.27 -17.93 -14.30
C LEU A 75 -5.86 -17.79 -14.91
N GLY A 76 -4.97 -16.99 -14.30
CA GLY A 76 -3.60 -16.77 -14.78
C GLY A 76 -2.85 -15.71 -13.95
N ASP A 77 -1.52 -15.67 -14.05
CA ASP A 77 -0.66 -14.76 -13.27
C ASP A 77 -1.14 -13.30 -13.36
N PHE A 78 -1.08 -12.60 -12.22
CA PHE A 78 -1.34 -11.16 -12.24
C PHE A 78 -0.16 -10.45 -12.89
N THR A 79 -0.46 -9.44 -13.69
CA THR A 79 0.55 -8.56 -14.27
C THR A 79 0.70 -7.33 -13.36
N PRO A 80 1.94 -6.90 -13.03
CA PRO A 80 2.14 -5.74 -12.18
C PRO A 80 1.61 -4.45 -12.84
N GLY A 81 1.19 -3.51 -11.99
CA GLY A 81 0.86 -2.14 -12.38
C GLY A 81 2.09 -1.24 -12.52
N SER A 82 1.87 -0.01 -12.99
CA SER A 82 2.94 0.95 -13.30
C SER A 82 3.64 1.61 -12.08
N GLY A 83 3.26 1.23 -10.86
CA GLY A 83 3.84 1.80 -9.63
C GLY A 83 3.02 2.94 -9.00
N PRO A 84 3.55 3.55 -7.91
CA PRO A 84 2.85 4.57 -7.14
C PRO A 84 2.54 5.85 -7.92
N LYS A 85 1.30 6.30 -7.79
CA LYS A 85 0.78 7.56 -8.37
C LYS A 85 -0.12 8.25 -7.36
N THR A 86 -0.23 9.57 -7.48
CA THR A 86 -1.21 10.37 -6.76
C THR A 86 -2.44 10.52 -7.64
N PHE A 87 -3.59 10.10 -7.12
CA PHE A 87 -4.87 10.16 -7.81
C PHE A 87 -5.67 11.33 -7.26
N ARG A 88 -6.31 12.09 -8.16
CA ARG A 88 -7.24 13.15 -7.78
C ARG A 88 -8.66 12.71 -8.07
N MET A 89 -9.55 13.00 -7.15
CA MET A 89 -10.97 12.67 -7.23
C MET A 89 -11.77 13.91 -6.84
N PRO A 90 -13.00 14.07 -7.34
CA PRO A 90 -13.85 15.19 -6.95
C PRO A 90 -13.95 15.28 -5.43
N GLN A 91 -13.75 16.50 -4.89
CA GLN A 91 -13.97 16.82 -3.48
C GLN A 91 -13.06 16.08 -2.47
N LEU A 92 -12.01 15.42 -2.94
CA LEU A 92 -11.03 14.73 -2.09
C LEU A 92 -9.61 15.27 -2.32
N PRO A 93 -8.80 15.39 -1.24
CA PRO A 93 -7.36 15.58 -1.34
C PRO A 93 -6.70 14.47 -2.16
N GLY A 94 -5.52 14.76 -2.74
CA GLY A 94 -4.79 13.77 -3.55
C GLY A 94 -4.48 12.49 -2.76
N VAL A 95 -4.77 11.32 -3.32
CA VAL A 95 -4.62 10.03 -2.63
C VAL A 95 -3.56 9.14 -3.26
N GLY A 96 -2.71 8.55 -2.42
CA GLY A 96 -1.86 7.42 -2.78
C GLY A 96 -2.61 6.11 -2.57
N LEU A 97 -2.64 5.24 -3.58
CA LEU A 97 -3.31 3.94 -3.51
C LEU A 97 -2.28 2.81 -3.31
N SER A 98 -2.57 1.92 -2.37
CA SER A 98 -1.73 0.76 -2.02
C SER A 98 -2.62 -0.48 -1.81
N ILE A 99 -2.10 -1.67 -2.11
CA ILE A 99 -2.83 -2.92 -1.95
C ILE A 99 -2.03 -3.91 -1.11
N CYS A 100 -2.60 -4.32 0.03
CA CYS A 100 -2.13 -5.42 0.87
C CYS A 100 -0.61 -5.36 1.10
N TYR A 101 0.11 -6.37 0.61
CA TYR A 101 1.55 -6.57 0.68
C TYR A 101 2.40 -5.33 0.37
N GLU A 102 1.92 -4.40 -0.46
CA GLU A 102 2.65 -3.16 -0.76
C GLU A 102 2.95 -2.31 0.47
N ALA A 103 2.13 -2.39 1.52
CA ALA A 103 2.33 -1.63 2.75
C ALA A 103 3.64 -1.99 3.49
N ILE A 104 4.21 -3.17 3.27
CA ILE A 104 5.44 -3.59 3.98
C ILE A 104 6.71 -3.00 3.37
N PHE A 105 6.65 -2.40 2.17
CA PHE A 105 7.82 -1.89 1.45
C PHE A 105 8.08 -0.39 1.70
N PRO A 106 9.16 -0.02 2.42
CA PRO A 106 9.51 1.39 2.66
C PRO A 106 9.84 2.13 1.37
N GLY A 107 9.36 3.37 1.25
CA GLY A 107 9.65 4.27 0.12
C GLY A 107 9.08 3.81 -1.23
N LYS A 108 8.12 2.87 -1.22
CA LYS A 108 7.45 2.34 -2.43
C LYS A 108 5.94 2.56 -2.43
N ILE A 109 5.43 3.41 -1.53
CA ILE A 109 3.99 3.55 -1.32
C ILE A 109 3.39 4.82 -1.91
N ILE A 110 4.15 5.91 -1.98
CA ILE A 110 3.71 7.17 -2.61
C ILE A 110 4.50 7.48 -3.87
N SER A 111 3.95 8.36 -4.71
CA SER A 111 4.65 8.85 -5.90
C SER A 111 5.76 9.81 -5.52
N SER A 112 6.94 9.65 -6.12
CA SER A 112 8.05 10.61 -5.98
C SER A 112 7.85 11.88 -6.80
N LYS A 113 6.92 11.89 -7.76
CA LYS A 113 6.64 13.05 -8.63
C LYS A 113 5.64 14.02 -8.03
N GLU A 114 4.64 13.50 -7.32
CA GLU A 114 3.58 14.27 -6.69
C GLU A 114 3.23 13.59 -5.38
N ARG A 115 3.53 14.23 -4.24
CA ARG A 115 3.22 13.69 -2.91
C ARG A 115 1.70 13.76 -2.68
N PRO A 116 1.03 12.66 -2.32
CA PRO A 116 -0.38 12.69 -1.94
C PRO A 116 -0.56 13.31 -0.56
N GLU A 117 -1.80 13.54 -0.17
CA GLU A 117 -2.20 14.08 1.13
C GLU A 117 -2.67 12.99 2.10
N TRP A 118 -2.95 11.79 1.59
CA TRP A 118 -3.29 10.61 2.38
C TRP A 118 -3.08 9.34 1.57
N ILE A 119 -3.08 8.20 2.26
CA ILE A 119 -2.90 6.87 1.66
C ILE A 119 -4.13 6.03 1.94
N PHE A 120 -4.65 5.36 0.91
CA PHE A 120 -5.64 4.30 1.06
C PHE A 120 -5.00 2.94 0.79
N ASN A 121 -5.24 1.99 1.69
CA ASN A 121 -4.80 0.62 1.55
C ASN A 121 -5.99 -0.34 1.60
N ALA A 122 -6.23 -1.02 0.48
CA ALA A 122 -7.16 -2.14 0.42
C ALA A 122 -6.40 -3.45 0.69
N THR A 123 -6.82 -4.21 1.69
CA THR A 123 -6.13 -5.44 2.09
C THR A 123 -7.08 -6.56 2.46
N ASN A 124 -6.60 -7.80 2.35
CA ASN A 124 -7.29 -8.99 2.79
C ASN A 124 -6.32 -9.84 3.61
N ASP A 125 -6.49 -9.84 4.93
CA ASP A 125 -5.60 -10.57 5.85
C ASP A 125 -6.13 -11.97 6.20
N ALA A 126 -7.20 -12.44 5.55
CA ALA A 126 -7.79 -13.76 5.82
C ALA A 126 -6.77 -14.89 5.74
N TRP A 127 -5.77 -14.75 4.85
CA TRP A 127 -4.69 -15.72 4.65
C TRP A 127 -3.80 -15.94 5.87
N PHE A 128 -3.73 -14.97 6.78
CA PHE A 128 -2.96 -15.11 8.03
C PHE A 128 -3.78 -15.76 9.16
N GLY A 129 -5.11 -15.83 9.03
CA GLY A 129 -6.00 -16.26 10.10
C GLY A 129 -5.84 -15.44 11.38
N ALA A 130 -6.20 -16.02 12.52
CA ALA A 130 -6.03 -15.43 13.85
C ALA A 130 -4.60 -15.55 14.39
N SER A 131 -3.59 -15.31 13.55
CA SER A 131 -2.17 -15.35 13.93
C SER A 131 -1.64 -13.94 14.23
N ILE A 132 -0.32 -13.83 14.44
CA ILE A 132 0.37 -12.54 14.61
C ILE A 132 0.49 -11.73 13.31
N GLY A 133 0.28 -12.37 12.14
CA GLY A 133 0.48 -11.77 10.82
C GLY A 133 -0.27 -10.45 10.59
N PRO A 134 -1.59 -10.36 10.87
CA PRO A 134 -2.33 -9.12 10.69
C PRO A 134 -1.83 -7.97 11.56
N ASN A 135 -1.37 -8.27 12.79
CA ASN A 135 -0.79 -7.27 13.68
C ASN A 135 0.54 -6.72 13.16
N GLN A 136 1.41 -7.60 12.64
CA GLN A 136 2.66 -7.19 11.98
C GLN A 136 2.41 -6.39 10.70
N HIS A 137 1.38 -6.76 9.95
CA HIS A 137 0.95 -6.04 8.75
C HIS A 137 0.42 -4.65 9.11
N LEU A 138 -0.40 -4.52 10.14
CA LEU A 138 -0.84 -3.23 10.68
C LEU A 138 0.34 -2.38 11.14
N ALA A 139 1.31 -2.96 11.85
CA ALA A 139 2.51 -2.25 12.28
C ALA A 139 3.28 -1.67 11.08
N SER A 140 3.39 -2.43 9.98
CA SER A 140 3.98 -1.93 8.73
C SER A 140 3.20 -0.76 8.14
N SER A 141 1.86 -0.82 8.11
CA SER A 141 1.02 0.31 7.67
C SER A 141 1.23 1.56 8.52
N ARG A 142 1.34 1.41 9.85
CA ARG A 142 1.63 2.52 10.77
C ARG A 142 3.00 3.13 10.50
N MET A 143 4.01 2.31 10.20
CA MET A 143 5.34 2.80 9.84
C MET A 143 5.32 3.60 8.53
N ARG A 144 4.53 3.19 7.52
CA ARG A 144 4.36 3.98 6.29
C ARG A 144 3.73 5.35 6.56
N ALA A 145 2.76 5.41 7.47
CA ALA A 145 2.14 6.67 7.87
C ALA A 145 3.17 7.63 8.49
N VAL A 146 4.03 7.13 9.40
CA VAL A 146 5.12 7.88 10.03
C VAL A 146 6.19 8.31 9.01
N GLU A 147 6.62 7.38 8.16
CA GLU A 147 7.65 7.63 7.16
C GLU A 147 7.25 8.73 6.20
N GLU A 148 6.01 8.72 5.72
CA GLU A 148 5.56 9.71 4.75
C GLU A 148 4.97 10.96 5.42
N GLY A 149 4.68 10.91 6.72
CA GLY A 149 3.95 11.97 7.43
C GLY A 149 2.52 12.11 6.91
N LEU A 150 1.90 11.00 6.52
CA LEU A 150 0.61 10.96 5.85
C LEU A 150 -0.41 10.11 6.63
N PRO A 151 -1.67 10.57 6.71
CA PRO A 151 -2.78 9.74 7.14
C PRO A 151 -2.87 8.48 6.29
N PHE A 152 -3.20 7.37 6.93
CA PHE A 152 -3.28 6.06 6.29
C PHE A 152 -4.60 5.39 6.66
N ILE A 153 -5.45 5.20 5.64
CA ILE A 153 -6.76 4.57 5.77
C ILE A 153 -6.65 3.13 5.29
N ARG A 154 -6.75 2.19 6.23
CA ARG A 154 -6.64 0.75 5.97
C ARG A 154 -8.02 0.11 6.01
N ALA A 155 -8.46 -0.38 4.86
CA ALA A 155 -9.70 -1.16 4.71
C ALA A 155 -9.35 -2.64 4.55
N ALA A 156 -9.53 -3.42 5.61
CA ALA A 156 -9.13 -4.81 5.68
C ALA A 156 -10.33 -5.77 5.72
N ASN A 157 -10.38 -6.72 4.77
CA ASN A 157 -11.29 -7.85 4.88
C ASN A 157 -10.76 -8.84 5.94
N THR A 158 -11.57 -9.16 6.95
CA THR A 158 -11.27 -10.03 8.14
C THR A 158 -10.08 -9.61 9.01
N GLY A 159 -9.22 -8.73 8.51
CA GLY A 159 -8.08 -8.12 9.21
C GLY A 159 -8.47 -6.90 10.04
N ILE A 160 -7.45 -6.21 10.56
CA ILE A 160 -7.65 -4.96 11.31
C ILE A 160 -7.84 -3.82 10.31
N SER A 161 -9.02 -3.21 10.32
CA SER A 161 -9.30 -1.96 9.61
C SER A 161 -9.00 -0.78 10.52
N ALA A 162 -8.39 0.30 10.00
CA ALA A 162 -7.93 1.40 10.85
C ALA A 162 -7.83 2.74 10.12
N ILE A 163 -8.07 3.82 10.87
CA ILE A 163 -7.70 5.20 10.54
C ILE A 163 -6.42 5.52 11.33
N ILE A 164 -5.35 5.85 10.62
CA ILE A 164 -4.02 6.11 11.18
C ILE A 164 -3.62 7.55 10.84
N ASP A 165 -3.13 8.31 11.82
CA ASP A 165 -2.60 9.66 11.56
C ASP A 165 -1.16 9.63 11.00
N GLY A 166 -0.65 10.78 10.55
CA GLY A 166 0.73 10.91 10.06
C GLY A 166 1.83 10.66 11.10
N ASN A 167 1.49 10.50 12.39
CA ASN A 167 2.41 10.07 13.45
C ASN A 167 2.31 8.56 13.73
N GLY A 168 1.54 7.81 12.94
CA GLY A 168 1.34 6.38 13.13
C GLY A 168 0.44 6.02 14.31
N ARG A 169 -0.34 6.97 14.85
CA ARG A 169 -1.30 6.69 15.92
C ARG A 169 -2.58 6.12 15.32
N LEU A 170 -3.14 5.11 15.98
CA LEU A 170 -4.46 4.58 15.64
C LEU A 170 -5.51 5.56 16.17
N ILE A 171 -6.18 6.28 15.28
CA ILE A 171 -7.27 7.20 15.64
C ILE A 171 -8.53 6.40 15.93
N SER A 172 -8.82 5.42 15.08
CA SER A 172 -9.91 4.47 15.25
C SER A 172 -9.56 3.16 14.52
N HIS A 173 -10.11 2.03 14.99
CA HIS A 173 -9.88 0.73 14.36
C HIS A 173 -11.01 -0.25 14.67
N LEU A 174 -11.14 -1.27 13.82
CA LEU A 174 -11.94 -2.47 14.04
C LEU A 174 -11.00 -3.66 14.26
N GLY A 175 -11.36 -4.52 15.22
CA GLY A 175 -10.59 -5.71 15.56
C GLY A 175 -10.61 -6.79 14.48
N LEU A 176 -9.84 -7.86 14.72
CA LEU A 176 -9.79 -9.03 13.83
C LEU A 176 -11.13 -9.76 13.80
N GLY A 177 -11.60 -10.10 12.60
CA GLY A 177 -12.87 -10.82 12.41
C GLY A 177 -14.13 -10.00 12.70
N GLU A 178 -14.01 -8.72 13.05
CA GLU A 178 -15.16 -7.86 13.32
C GLU A 178 -15.85 -7.44 12.02
N THR A 179 -17.17 -7.64 11.95
CA THR A 179 -18.01 -7.13 10.86
C THR A 179 -18.69 -5.86 11.35
N ASN A 180 -18.14 -4.70 10.98
CA ASN A 180 -18.67 -3.41 11.38
C ASN A 180 -18.26 -2.30 10.40
N ILE A 181 -18.76 -1.09 10.61
CA ILE A 181 -18.41 0.12 9.86
C ILE A 181 -17.47 0.96 10.72
N LEU A 182 -16.35 1.39 10.14
CA LEU A 182 -15.45 2.36 10.75
C LEU A 182 -15.66 3.71 10.06
N ASP A 183 -16.29 4.65 10.78
CA ASP A 183 -16.50 6.01 10.32
C ASP A 183 -15.63 6.98 11.11
N GLY A 184 -15.09 8.00 10.44
CA GLY A 184 -14.20 8.98 11.03
C GLY A 184 -13.67 9.98 10.02
N ALA A 185 -13.36 11.17 10.50
CA ALA A 185 -12.75 12.22 9.68
C ALA A 185 -11.36 11.80 9.21
N LEU A 186 -11.01 12.18 7.98
CA LEU A 186 -9.66 12.03 7.45
C LEU A 186 -8.71 12.94 8.24
N PRO A 187 -7.67 12.39 8.94
CA PRO A 187 -6.68 13.22 9.61
C PRO A 187 -5.94 14.13 8.62
N ALA A 188 -5.38 15.23 9.10
CA ALA A 188 -4.59 16.12 8.25
C ALA A 188 -3.20 15.52 7.93
N ALA A 189 -2.70 15.80 6.73
CA ALA A 189 -1.32 15.53 6.36
C ALA A 189 -0.34 16.36 7.20
N LEU A 190 0.78 15.75 7.60
CA LEU A 190 1.92 16.48 8.13
C LEU A 190 2.76 17.01 6.97
N SER A 191 3.64 17.97 7.29
CA SER A 191 4.73 18.35 6.37
C SER A 191 5.57 17.13 5.99
N PRO A 192 6.17 17.10 4.79
CA PRO A 192 7.02 15.99 4.37
C PRO A 192 8.12 15.73 5.41
N THR A 193 8.25 14.47 5.83
CA THR A 193 9.31 14.08 6.76
C THR A 193 10.66 14.02 6.02
N PRO A 194 11.80 14.00 6.74
CA PRO A 194 13.10 13.74 6.12
C PRO A 194 13.12 12.42 5.33
N PHE A 195 12.43 11.37 5.80
CA PHE A 195 12.33 10.13 5.06
C PHE A 195 11.52 10.30 3.77
N SER A 196 10.39 11.02 3.81
CA SER A 196 9.58 11.28 2.61
C SER A 196 10.37 12.08 1.56
N SER A 197 11.24 13.00 1.98
CA SER A 197 12.05 13.83 1.07
C SER A 197 13.30 13.12 0.52
N TYR A 198 14.00 12.33 1.33
CA TYR A 198 15.30 11.75 0.97
C TYR A 198 15.25 10.23 0.76
N GLY A 199 14.15 9.59 1.13
CA GLY A 199 13.96 8.15 1.06
C GLY A 199 15.08 7.36 1.73
N GLN A 200 15.49 6.29 1.06
CA GLN A 200 16.54 5.40 1.55
C GLN A 200 17.95 6.02 1.53
N MET A 201 18.16 7.18 0.88
CA MET A 201 19.46 7.85 0.88
C MET A 201 19.93 8.19 2.30
N MET A 202 18.99 8.50 3.19
CA MET A 202 19.30 8.76 4.60
C MET A 202 19.92 7.52 5.29
N LEU A 203 19.41 6.32 4.98
CA LEU A 203 19.94 5.08 5.50
C LEU A 203 21.35 4.80 4.96
N TRP A 204 21.56 4.98 3.66
CA TRP A 204 22.87 4.81 3.04
C TRP A 204 23.92 5.79 3.62
N LEU A 205 23.51 7.02 3.91
CA LEU A 205 24.37 8.00 4.55
C LEU A 205 24.78 7.57 5.97
N VAL A 206 23.83 7.09 6.78
CA VAL A 206 24.14 6.55 8.12
C VAL A 206 25.08 5.35 8.04
N PHE A 207 24.87 4.44 7.09
CA PHE A 207 25.76 3.30 6.88
C PHE A 207 27.18 3.75 6.48
N ALA A 208 27.29 4.68 5.53
CA ALA A 208 28.58 5.19 5.07
C ALA A 208 29.35 5.87 6.21
N VAL A 209 28.68 6.71 7.02
CA VAL A 209 29.29 7.37 8.19
C VAL A 209 29.72 6.34 9.24
N SER A 210 28.90 5.33 9.51
CA SER A 210 29.21 4.27 10.47
C SER A 210 30.43 3.44 10.05
N LEU A 211 30.52 3.09 8.76
CA LEU A 211 31.67 2.37 8.20
C LEU A 211 32.94 3.22 8.21
N ALA A 212 32.85 4.50 7.86
CA ALA A 212 33.99 5.42 7.91
C ALA A 212 34.52 5.58 9.34
N MET A 213 33.64 5.73 10.33
CA MET A 213 34.04 5.77 11.75
C MET A 213 34.71 4.47 12.18
N ALA A 214 34.16 3.30 11.83
CA ALA A 214 34.75 2.02 12.16
C ALA A 214 36.16 1.86 11.55
N ALA A 215 36.33 2.25 10.29
CA ALA A 215 37.62 2.22 9.61
C ALA A 215 38.64 3.16 10.32
N LEU A 216 38.27 4.40 10.61
CA LEU A 216 39.13 5.36 11.30
C LEU A 216 39.55 4.88 12.69
N LEU A 217 38.65 4.25 13.45
CA LEU A 217 38.96 3.69 14.75
C LEU A 217 39.91 2.48 14.65
N ASN A 218 39.80 1.68 13.59
CA ASN A 218 40.71 0.55 13.36
C ASN A 218 42.11 1.00 12.98
N PHE A 219 42.24 1.97 12.05
CA PHE A 219 43.53 2.56 11.68
C PHE A 219 44.25 3.21 12.86
N ARG A 220 43.51 3.79 13.82
CA ARG A 220 44.10 4.35 15.04
C ARG A 220 44.64 3.29 16.00
N LYS A 221 44.05 2.09 16.04
CA LYS A 221 44.59 0.98 16.86
C LYS A 221 45.90 0.47 16.29
N ASP A 222 45.96 0.28 14.98
CA ASP A 222 47.17 -0.22 14.30
C ASP A 222 48.33 0.78 14.35
N SER A 223 48.05 2.08 14.52
CA SER A 223 49.09 3.11 14.69
C SER A 223 49.65 3.25 16.12
N VAL A 224 49.04 2.59 17.11
CA VAL A 224 49.41 2.71 18.54
C VAL A 224 49.99 1.39 19.10
N SER A 225 49.93 0.29 18.34
CA SER A 225 50.63 -0.98 18.62
C SER A 225 51.96 -1.06 17.88
#